data_AF-A0A3M4AVX0-F1
#
_entry.id   AF-A0A3M4AVX0-F1
#
_cell.length_a   1.000
_cell.length_b   1.000
_cell.length_c   1.000
_cell.angle_alpha   90.00
_cell.angle_beta   90.00
_cell.angle_gamma   90.00
#
_symmetry.space_group_name_H-M   'P 1'
#
loop_
_entity.id
_entity.type
_entity.pdbx_description
1 polymer ?
#
loop_
_entity_poly.entity_id
_entity_poly.type
_entity_poly.pdbx_seq_one_letter_code
_entity_poly.pdbx_strand_id
1 'polypeptide(L)' 'MRLPLPVNLKVNGISYANLLRLIEMQTAWRATLTQLPGQLTLAFAQAEPARKAGGRQ' A
#
# COMPACT_ATOMS: atom_id res chain seq x y z
N MET A 1 -10.06 3.54 15.30
CA MET A 1 -9.01 3.21 14.31
C MET A 1 -9.29 4.05 13.07
N ARG A 2 -8.42 4.99 12.70
CA ARG A 2 -8.60 5.79 11.48
C ARG A 2 -8.15 4.91 10.31
N LEU A 3 -9.08 4.53 9.42
CA LEU A 3 -8.71 3.90 8.17
C LEU A 3 -7.87 4.90 7.38
N PRO A 4 -6.69 4.49 6.89
CA PRO A 4 -5.88 5.37 6.07
C PRO A 4 -6.63 5.73 4.79
N LEU A 5 -6.40 6.96 4.32
CA LEU A 5 -7.12 7.52 3.19
C LEU A 5 -6.95 6.65 1.94
N PRO A 6 -8.03 6.45 1.14
CA PRO A 6 -7.92 5.72 -0.11
C PRO A 6 -6.92 6.42 -1.03
N VAL A 7 -5.95 5.65 -1.53
CA VAL A 7 -4.99 6.12 -2.53
C VAL A 7 -5.68 6.11 -3.88
N ASN A 8 -5.73 7.27 -4.54
CA ASN A 8 -6.24 7.41 -5.89
C ASN A 8 -5.08 7.76 -6.83
N LEU A 9 -4.92 7.00 -7.91
CA LEU A 9 -3.93 7.27 -8.95
C LEU A 9 -4.66 7.67 -10.23
N LYS A 10 -4.52 8.94 -10.64
CA LYS A 10 -4.91 9.39 -11.98
C LYS A 10 -3.64 9.49 -12.81
N VAL A 11 -3.56 8.71 -13.88
CA VAL A 11 -2.38 8.63 -14.74
C VAL A 11 -2.78 8.80 -16.20
N ASN A 12 -1.97 9.53 -16.97
CA ASN A 12 -2.15 9.71 -18.40
C ASN A 12 -0.77 9.77 -19.08
N GLY A 13 -0.60 9.07 -20.20
CA GLY A 13 0.64 9.10 -20.98
C GLY A 13 1.91 8.63 -20.23
N ILE A 14 1.80 7.67 -19.31
CA ILE A 14 2.96 7.13 -18.58
C ILE A 14 3.30 5.70 -19.00
N SER A 15 4.58 5.35 -18.89
CA SER A 15 5.03 3.97 -19.10
C SER A 15 4.55 3.04 -17.97
N TYR A 16 4.47 1.75 -18.28
CA TYR A 16 4.14 0.71 -17.32
C TYR A 16 5.09 0.73 -16.09
N ALA A 17 6.40 0.87 -16.31
CA ALA A 17 7.37 0.96 -15.23
C ALA A 17 7.12 2.16 -14.30
N ASN A 18 6.75 3.32 -14.86
CA ASN A 18 6.43 4.50 -14.06
C ASN A 18 5.13 4.32 -13.28
N LEU A 19 4.13 3.64 -13.85
CA LEU A 19 2.90 3.31 -13.14
C LEU A 19 3.19 2.41 -11.92
N LEU A 20 3.98 1.34 -12.11
CA LEU A 20 4.35 0.45 -11.01
C LEU A 20 5.10 1.19 -9.90
N ARG A 21 6.04 2.07 -10.26
CA ARG A 21 6.78 2.88 -9.29
C ARG A 21 5.87 3.83 -8.52
N LEU A 22 4.86 4.42 -9.16
CA LEU A 22 3.86 5.25 -8.47
C LEU A 22 3.02 4.42 -7.50
N ILE A 23 2.58 3.23 -7.90
CA ILE A 23 1.84 2.31 -7.03
C ILE A 23 2.71 1.98 -5.80
N GLU A 24 3.95 1.54 -6.02
CA GLU A 24 4.88 1.20 -4.95
C GLU A 24 5.07 2.37 -3.97
N MET A 25 5.39 3.58 -4.45
CA MET A 25 5.57 4.75 -3.58
C MET A 25 4.32 5.09 -2.75
N GLN A 26 3.13 4.97 -3.32
CA GLN A 26 1.88 5.34 -2.64
C GLN A 26 1.37 4.25 -1.69
N THR A 27 1.83 3.01 -1.87
CA THR A 27 1.41 1.87 -1.05
C THR A 27 2.49 1.29 -0.16
N ALA A 28 3.76 1.73 -0.27
CA ALA A 28 4.90 1.16 0.47
C ALA A 28 4.71 1.09 1.99
N TRP A 29 3.91 2.00 2.56
CA TRP A 29 3.61 2.01 3.99
C TRP A 29 2.60 0.93 4.45
N ARG A 30 1.93 0.24 3.52
CA ARG A 30 0.94 -0.82 3.83
C ARG A 30 0.94 -2.00 2.87
N ALA A 31 1.73 -1.99 1.81
CA ALA A 31 1.72 -3.05 0.82
C ALA A 31 3.06 -3.17 0.11
N THR A 32 3.38 -4.41 -0.25
CA THR A 32 4.56 -4.76 -1.03
C THR A 32 4.11 -5.14 -2.44
N LEU A 33 4.75 -4.53 -3.44
CA LEU A 33 4.54 -4.84 -4.85
C LEU A 33 5.65 -5.79 -5.31
N THR A 34 5.28 -6.97 -5.79
CA THR A 34 6.20 -7.97 -6.34
C THR A 34 5.87 -8.23 -7.79
N GLN A 35 6.88 -8.21 -8.65
CA GLN A 35 6.75 -8.50 -10.07
C GLN A 35 7.56 -9.76 -10.42
N LEU A 36 6.88 -10.74 -11.01
CA LEU A 36 7.46 -11.95 -11.59
C LEU A 36 7.04 -12.04 -13.07
N PRO A 37 7.74 -12.82 -13.92
CA PRO A 37 7.30 -13.03 -15.29
C PRO A 37 5.86 -13.53 -15.34
N GLY A 38 4.97 -12.77 -16.00
CA GLY A 38 3.54 -13.09 -16.11
C GLY A 38 2.70 -12.88 -14.85
N GLN A 39 3.27 -12.36 -13.75
CA GLN A 39 2.55 -12.15 -12.49
C GLN A 39 2.89 -10.81 -11.83
N LEU A 40 1.85 -10.09 -11.40
CA LEU A 40 1.96 -8.88 -10.59
C LEU A 40 1.15 -9.08 -9.31
N THR A 41 1.81 -8.98 -8.16
CA THR A 41 1.19 -9.21 -6.85
C THR A 41 1.35 -7.97 -5.98
N LEU A 42 0.24 -7.49 -5.41
CA LEU A 42 0.22 -6.44 -4.39
C LEU A 42 -0.27 -7.04 -3.07
N ALA A 43 0.64 -7.26 -2.12
CA ALA A 43 0.32 -7.87 -0.84
C ALA A 43 0.18 -6.80 0.24
N PHE A 44 -0.99 -6.70 0.87
CA PHE A 44 -1.26 -5.74 1.94
C PHE A 44 -0.77 -6.26 3.30
N ALA A 45 -0.09 -5.41 4.06
CA ALA A 45 0.31 -5.66 5.43
C ALA A 45 -0.93 -5.86 6.32
N GLN A 46 -0.84 -6.79 7.26
CA GLN A 46 -1.90 -6.97 8.25
C GLN A 46 -1.97 -5.74 9.13
N ALA A 47 -3.19 -5.24 9.38
CA ALA A 47 -3.39 -4.10 10.25
C ALA A 47 -2.85 -4.44 11.64
N GLU A 48 -1.94 -3.61 12.19
CA GLU A 48 -1.45 -3.82 13.55
C GLU A 48 -2.65 -3.89 14.51
N PRO A 49 -2.72 -4.90 15.39
CA PRO A 49 -3.76 -4.94 16.40
C PRO A 49 -3.62 -3.68 17.25
N ALA A 50 -4.71 -2.92 17.35
CA ALA A 50 -4.74 -1.67 18.11
C ALA A 50 -4.16 -1.93 19.51
N ARG A 51 -2.98 -1.37 19.79
CA ARG A 51 -2.35 -1.44 21.10
C ARG A 51 -3.38 -0.89 22.09
N LYS A 52 -3.96 -1.77 22.91
CA LYS A 52 -4.82 -1.34 24.03
C LYS A 52 -3.95 -0.40 24.85
N ALA A 53 -4.27 0.88 24.82
CA ALA A 53 -3.76 1.84 25.78
C ALA A 53 -4.24 1.34 27.14
N GLY A 54 -3.38 0.58 27.82
CA GLY A 54 -3.61 0.09 29.16
C GLY A 54 -3.87 1.30 30.04
N GLY A 55 -5.11 1.39 30.53
CA GLY A 55 -5.54 2.39 31.47
C GLY A 55 -4.64 2.36 32.69
N ARG A 56 -4.18 3.55 33.07
CA ARG A 56 -3.64 3.81 34.39
C ARG A 56 -4.85 4.08 35.29
N GLN A 57 -5.26 3.06 36.03
CA GLN A 57 -6.08 3.19 37.24
C GLN A 57 -5.34 2.49 38.38
#